data_AF-A0A1E7JDE5-F1
#
_entry.id   AF-A0A1E7JDE5-F1
#
_cell.length_a   1.000
_cell.length_b   1.000
_cell.length_c   1.000
_cell.angle_alpha   90.00
_cell.angle_beta   90.00
_cell.angle_gamma   90.00
#
_symmetry.space_group_name_H-M   'P 1'
#
loop_
_entity.id
_entity.type
_entity.pdbx_description
1 polymer ?
#
loop_
_entity_poly.entity_id
_entity_poly.type
_entity_poly.pdbx_seq_one_letter_code
_entity_poly.pdbx_strand_id
1 'polypeptide(L)'
;MTKELLIASAGLSLFIICPRMAGMVHIISKHSHVSLFYTALYGTILAIPLVLLMVLIFGKFGVWGALAFCVATDILSALFMKEISLRAGIETIVIALFVILGVRVAPYVAKLLVR
;
A
#
# COMPACT_ATOMS: atom_id res chain seq x y z
N MET A 1 17.75 8.22 21.37
CA MET A 1 16.38 7.67 21.49
C MET A 1 15.28 8.59 20.93
N THR A 2 14.91 9.73 21.54
CA THR A 2 13.78 10.56 21.04
C THR A 2 14.01 11.17 19.66
N LYS A 3 15.21 11.68 19.37
CA LYS A 3 15.56 12.26 18.05
C LYS A 3 15.55 11.23 16.93
N GLU A 4 16.16 10.07 17.16
CA GLU A 4 16.20 8.97 16.17
C GLU A 4 14.80 8.42 15.90
N LEU A 5 13.98 8.28 16.95
CA LEU A 5 12.60 7.81 16.82
C LEU A 5 11.76 8.80 16.01
N LEU A 6 11.94 10.10 16.22
CA LEU A 6 11.30 11.16 15.42
C LEU A 6 11.72 11.09 13.95
N ILE A 7 13.01 10.99 13.66
CA ILE A 7 13.53 10.94 12.28
C ILE A 7 13.07 9.67 11.57
N ALA A 8 13.15 8.52 12.23
CA ALA A 8 12.67 7.25 11.67
C ALA A 8 11.16 7.27 11.43
N SER A 9 10.38 7.83 12.35
CA SER A 9 8.92 7.95 12.19
C SER A 9 8.55 8.89 11.05
N ALA A 10 9.26 10.02 10.91
CA ALA A 10 9.08 10.95 9.80
C ALA A 10 9.49 10.32 8.46
N GLY A 11 10.58 9.56 8.41
CA GLY A 11 10.98 8.83 7.21
C GLY A 11 9.95 7.78 6.79
N LEU A 12 9.43 7.03 7.76
CA LEU A 12 8.40 6.02 7.51
C LEU A 12 7.08 6.65 7.04
N SER A 13 6.67 7.79 7.62
CA SER A 13 5.42 8.46 7.20
C SER A 13 5.47 8.93 5.75
N LEU A 14 6.62 9.40 5.27
CA LEU A 14 6.83 9.74 3.86
C LEU A 14 6.75 8.49 2.96
N PHE A 15 7.21 7.34 3.43
CA PHE A 15 7.10 6.07 2.70
C PHE A 15 5.66 5.52 2.63
N ILE A 16 4.83 5.79 3.65
CA ILE A 16 3.41 5.42 3.66
C ILE A 16 2.67 6.17 2.54
N ILE A 17 3.05 7.42 2.26
CA ILE A 17 2.53 8.18 1.12
C ILE A 17 3.19 7.66 -0.16
N CYS A 18 2.49 6.74 -0.83
CA CYS A 18 2.97 6.10 -2.03
C CYS A 18 2.10 6.44 -3.25
N PRO A 19 2.64 6.35 -4.49
CA PRO A 19 1.87 6.58 -5.72
C PRO A 19 0.63 5.67 -5.82
N ARG A 20 0.69 4.49 -5.20
CA ARG A 20 -0.46 3.58 -5.09
C ARG A 20 -1.62 4.19 -4.31
N MET A 21 -1.36 4.84 -3.17
CA MET A 21 -2.40 5.48 -2.36
C MET A 21 -3.08 6.60 -3.16
N ALA A 22 -2.30 7.41 -3.88
CA ALA A 22 -2.84 8.45 -4.76
C ALA A 22 -3.73 7.87 -5.87
N GLY A 23 -3.29 6.76 -6.50
CA GLY A 23 -4.10 6.04 -7.49
C GLY A 23 -5.44 5.55 -6.94
N MET A 24 -5.44 4.93 -5.75
CA MET A 24 -6.67 4.45 -5.12
C MET A 24 -7.62 5.59 -4.75
N VAL A 25 -7.09 6.70 -4.24
CA VAL A 25 -7.88 7.91 -3.93
C VAL A 25 -8.55 8.46 -5.20
N HIS A 26 -7.86 8.47 -6.34
CA HIS A 26 -8.44 8.86 -7.63
C HIS A 26 -9.54 7.91 -8.12
N ILE A 27 -9.34 6.59 -7.98
CA ILE A 27 -10.35 5.59 -8.37
C ILE A 27 -11.59 5.74 -7.50
N ILE A 28 -11.41 5.87 -6.19
CA ILE A 28 -12.49 6.08 -5.23
C ILE A 28 -13.26 7.37 -5.57
N SER A 29 -12.58 8.49 -5.85
CA SER A 29 -13.25 9.75 -6.17
C SER A 29 -14.05 9.69 -7.47
N LYS A 30 -13.57 8.91 -8.45
CA LYS A 30 -14.20 8.76 -9.76
C LYS A 30 -15.42 7.87 -9.72
N HIS A 31 -15.42 6.86 -8.85
CA HIS A 31 -16.47 5.83 -8.79
C HIS A 31 -17.36 5.90 -7.55
N SER A 32 -17.06 6.79 -6.60
CA SER A 32 -17.81 6.96 -5.36
C SER A 32 -18.15 8.43 -5.12
N HIS A 33 -19.35 8.70 -4.60
CA HIS A 33 -19.81 10.06 -4.27
C HIS A 33 -19.32 10.56 -2.90
N VAL A 34 -18.39 9.84 -2.26
CA VAL A 34 -17.89 10.15 -0.92
C VAL A 34 -16.75 11.18 -1.02
N SER A 35 -16.71 12.13 -0.07
CA SER A 35 -15.66 13.14 -0.08
C SER A 35 -14.28 12.48 0.12
N LEU A 36 -13.30 12.91 -0.68
CA LEU A 36 -11.92 12.41 -0.61
C LEU A 36 -11.27 12.56 0.75
N PHE A 37 -11.53 13.70 1.40
CA PHE A 37 -10.94 14.02 2.69
C PHE A 37 -11.38 13.01 3.78
N TYR A 38 -12.69 12.77 3.90
CA TYR A 38 -13.20 11.79 4.86
C TYR A 38 -12.72 10.36 4.54
N THR A 39 -12.71 9.96 3.26
CA THR A 39 -12.22 8.61 2.92
C THR A 39 -10.74 8.43 3.27
N ALA A 40 -9.89 9.43 3.02
CA ALA A 40 -8.48 9.40 3.39
C ALA A 40 -8.29 9.38 4.92
N LEU A 41 -9.07 10.19 5.65
CA LEU A 41 -9.00 10.25 7.12
C LEU A 41 -9.38 8.92 7.76
N TYR A 42 -10.57 8.40 7.45
CA TYR A 42 -11.04 7.12 8.00
C TYR A 42 -10.18 5.95 7.51
N GLY A 43 -9.77 5.95 6.24
CA GLY A 43 -8.86 4.94 5.70
C GLY A 43 -7.52 4.89 6.42
N THR A 44 -6.95 6.06 6.77
CA THR A 44 -5.69 6.13 7.52
C THR A 44 -5.84 5.59 8.94
N ILE A 45 -6.94 5.93 9.63
CA ILE A 45 -7.22 5.41 10.97
C ILE A 45 -7.32 3.87 10.94
N LEU A 46 -8.02 3.32 9.95
CA LEU A 46 -8.13 1.87 9.75
C LEU A 46 -6.80 1.23 9.32
N ALA A 47 -5.90 1.98 8.67
CA ALA A 47 -4.59 1.49 8.24
C ALA A 47 -3.58 1.34 9.38
N ILE A 48 -3.69 2.13 10.46
CA ILE A 48 -2.78 2.06 11.62
C ILE A 48 -2.62 0.62 12.16
N PRO A 49 -3.69 -0.12 12.52
CA PRO A 49 -3.56 -1.49 13.00
C PRO A 49 -2.97 -2.45 11.96
N LEU A 50 -3.27 -2.24 10.66
CA LEU A 50 -2.74 -3.05 9.57
C LEU A 50 -1.23 -2.85 9.39
N VAL A 51 -0.75 -1.62 9.51
CA VAL A 51 0.68 -1.31 9.45
C VAL A 51 1.42 -1.95 10.63
N LEU A 52 0.86 -1.85 11.85
CA LEU A 52 1.44 -2.52 13.01
C LEU A 52 1.46 -4.04 12.84
N LEU A 53 0.39 -4.62 12.30
CA LEU A 53 0.33 -6.05 12.01
C LEU A 53 1.39 -6.46 10.97
N MET A 54 1.58 -5.68 9.91
CA MET A 54 2.64 -5.91 8.91
C MET A 54 4.03 -5.91 9.56
N VAL A 55 4.31 -4.98 10.48
CA VAL A 55 5.59 -4.93 11.21
C VAL A 55 5.77 -6.17 12.10
N LEU A 56 4.71 -6.63 12.78
CA LEU A 56 4.75 -7.86 13.58
C LEU A 56 5.00 -9.11 12.71
N ILE A 57 4.36 -9.18 11.54
CA ILE A 57 4.59 -10.24 10.56
C ILE A 57 6.02 -10.19 10.04
N PHE A 58 6.52 -9.00 9.71
CA PHE A 58 7.91 -8.80 9.27
C PHE A 58 8.90 -9.29 10.34
N GLY A 59 8.65 -8.97 11.61
CA GLY A 59 9.51 -9.42 12.72
C GLY A 59 9.56 -10.94 12.90
N LYS A 60 8.48 -11.66 12.56
CA LYS A 60 8.39 -13.13 12.72
C LYS A 60 8.76 -13.93 11.47
N PHE A 61 8.36 -13.45 10.30
CA PHE A 61 8.42 -14.17 9.02
C PHE A 61 9.32 -13.48 7.99
N GLY A 62 10.00 -12.40 8.40
CA GLY A 62 10.89 -11.63 7.54
C GLY A 62 10.19 -10.96 6.37
N VAL A 63 11.00 -10.60 5.37
CA VAL A 63 10.58 -9.87 4.16
C VAL A 63 9.49 -10.65 3.40
N TRP A 64 9.63 -11.98 3.28
CA TRP A 64 8.69 -12.80 2.52
C TRP A 64 7.30 -12.88 3.15
N GLY A 65 7.22 -12.96 4.48
CA GLY A 65 5.94 -12.94 5.19
C GLY A 65 5.23 -11.60 5.07
N ALA A 66 5.97 -10.50 5.21
CA ALA A 66 5.41 -9.16 5.01
C ALA A 66 4.93 -8.96 3.56
N LEU A 67 5.70 -9.43 2.58
CA LEU A 67 5.30 -9.36 1.17
C LEU A 67 4.02 -10.15 0.90
N ALA A 68 3.91 -11.37 1.43
CA ALA A 68 2.70 -12.18 1.30
C ALA A 68 1.48 -11.49 1.93
N PHE A 69 1.66 -10.88 3.10
CA PHE A 69 0.61 -10.11 3.76
C PHE A 69 0.17 -8.90 2.92
N CYS A 70 1.12 -8.13 2.39
CA CYS A 70 0.82 -7.00 1.50
C CYS A 70 0.04 -7.44 0.25
N VAL A 71 0.46 -8.53 -0.40
CA VAL A 71 -0.28 -9.09 -1.56
C VAL A 71 -1.70 -9.50 -1.18
N ALA A 72 -1.88 -10.13 -0.01
CA ALA A 72 -3.21 -10.51 0.47
C ALA A 72 -4.10 -9.27 0.71
N THR A 73 -3.57 -8.21 1.33
CA THR A 73 -4.31 -6.97 1.52
C THR A 73 -4.66 -6.28 0.20
N ASP A 74 -3.85 -6.45 -0.84
CA ASP A 74 -4.08 -5.85 -2.16
C ASP A 74 -5.23 -6.55 -2.89
N ILE A 75 -5.25 -7.88 -2.83
CA ILE A 75 -6.36 -8.69 -3.35
C ILE A 75 -7.65 -8.35 -2.58
N LEU A 76 -7.57 -8.24 -1.25
CA LEU A 76 -8.72 -7.89 -0.44
C LEU A 76 -9.25 -6.49 -0.78
N SER A 77 -8.37 -5.52 -0.99
CA SER A 77 -8.75 -4.18 -1.44
C SER A 77 -9.45 -4.19 -2.80
N ALA A 78 -8.96 -4.98 -3.75
CA ALA A 78 -9.61 -5.16 -5.06
C ALA A 78 -11.02 -5.74 -4.93
N LEU A 79 -11.22 -6.70 -4.03
CA LEU A 79 -12.54 -7.29 -3.75
C LEU A 79 -13.49 -6.26 -3.16
N PHE A 80 -13.06 -5.45 -2.18
CA PHE A 80 -13.89 -4.37 -1.65
C PHE A 80 -14.21 -3.29 -2.68
N MET A 81 -13.25 -2.94 -3.55
CA MET A 81 -13.47 -1.96 -4.62
C MET A 81 -14.43 -2.46 -5.69
N LYS A 82 -14.48 -3.78 -5.94
CA LYS A 82 -15.44 -4.40 -6.85
C LYS A 82 -16.89 -4.15 -6.43
N GLU A 83 -17.17 -4.14 -5.12
CA GLU A 83 -18.51 -3.85 -4.58
C GLU A 83 -18.95 -2.40 -4.84
N ILE A 84 -17.99 -1.46 -4.94
CA ILE A 84 -18.29 -0.07 -5.31
C ILE A 84 -18.52 0.04 -6.82
N SER A 85 -17.61 -0.53 -7.62
CA SER A 85 -17.84 -0.69 -9.05
C SER A 85 -16.94 -1.77 -9.64
N LEU A 86 -17.47 -2.51 -10.64
CA LEU A 86 -16.68 -3.52 -11.35
C LEU A 86 -15.42 -2.92 -12.00
N ARG A 87 -15.51 -1.66 -12.48
CA ARG A 87 -14.38 -0.96 -13.09
C ARG A 87 -13.29 -0.61 -12.08
N ALA A 88 -13.65 -0.08 -10.91
CA ALA A 88 -12.71 0.20 -9.83
C ALA A 88 -12.00 -1.07 -9.34
N GLY A 89 -12.73 -2.18 -9.24
CA GLY A 89 -12.14 -3.49 -8.92
C GLY A 89 -11.06 -3.91 -9.92
N ILE A 90 -11.34 -3.82 -11.23
CA ILE A 90 -10.37 -4.17 -12.29
C ILE A 90 -9.16 -3.23 -12.25
N GLU A 91 -9.37 -1.91 -12.15
CA GLU A 91 -8.27 -0.94 -12.06
C GLU A 91 -7.37 -1.23 -10.83
N THR A 92 -7.98 -1.61 -9.70
CA THR A 92 -7.26 -1.98 -8.47
C THR A 92 -6.41 -3.25 -8.66
N ILE A 93 -6.94 -4.27 -9.33
CA ILE A 93 -6.20 -5.51 -9.66
C ILE A 93 -4.99 -5.19 -10.54
N VAL A 94 -5.17 -4.36 -11.56
CA VAL A 94 -4.09 -3.97 -12.47
C VAL A 94 -2.97 -3.26 -11.68
N ILE A 95 -3.32 -2.31 -10.82
CA ILE A 95 -2.35 -1.60 -9.97
C ILE A 95 -1.62 -2.59 -9.05
N ALA A 96 -2.33 -3.52 -8.41
CA ALA A 96 -1.72 -4.53 -7.54
C ALA A 96 -0.69 -5.39 -8.29
N LEU A 97 -1.01 -5.84 -9.51
CA LEU A 97 -0.08 -6.61 -10.34
C LEU A 97 1.17 -5.81 -10.72
N PHE A 98 1.01 -4.53 -11.08
CA PHE A 98 2.15 -3.65 -11.36
C PHE A 98 3.09 -3.49 -10.16
N VAL A 99 2.54 -3.36 -8.94
CA VAL A 99 3.34 -3.24 -7.72
C VAL A 99 4.11 -4.53 -7.43
N ILE A 100 3.45 -5.70 -7.56
CA ILE A 100 4.09 -7.00 -7.37
C ILE A 100 5.27 -7.18 -8.35
N LEU A 101 5.04 -6.85 -9.63
CA LEU A 101 6.09 -6.88 -10.65
C LEU A 101 7.21 -5.89 -10.33
N GLY A 102 6.88 -4.65 -9.94
CA GLY A 102 7.85 -3.63 -9.58
C GLY A 102 8.79 -4.07 -8.46
N VAL A 103 8.25 -4.63 -7.38
CA VAL A 103 9.04 -5.15 -6.25
C VAL A 103 9.98 -6.28 -6.70
N ARG A 104 9.50 -7.16 -7.59
CA ARG A 104 10.30 -8.27 -8.10
C ARG A 104 11.40 -7.82 -9.07
N VAL A 105 11.13 -6.80 -9.88
CA VAL A 105 12.05 -6.27 -10.91
C VAL A 105 13.10 -5.32 -10.33
N ALA A 106 12.75 -4.56 -9.29
CA ALA A 106 13.64 -3.59 -8.64
C ALA A 106 15.07 -4.10 -8.33
N PRO A 107 15.29 -5.26 -7.70
CA PRO A 107 16.65 -5.73 -7.40
C PRO A 107 17.47 -6.06 -8.67
N TYR A 108 16.83 -6.55 -9.73
CA TYR A 108 17.51 -6.85 -11.00
C TYR A 108 17.91 -5.57 -11.73
N VAL A 109 17.02 -4.58 -11.76
CA VAL A 109 17.29 -3.27 -12.39
C VAL A 109 18.36 -2.50 -11.61
N ALA A 110 18.30 -2.51 -10.28
CA ALA A 110 19.34 -1.91 -9.44
C ALA A 110 20.71 -2.55 -9.71
N LYS A 111 20.79 -3.88 -9.82
CA LYS A 111 22.03 -4.59 -10.15
C LYS A 111 22.55 -4.26 -11.57
N LEU A 112 21.67 -3.95 -12.51
CA LEU A 112 22.04 -3.55 -13.87
C LEU A 112 22.57 -2.10 -13.92
N LEU A 113 21.96 -1.19 -13.16
CA LEU A 113 22.31 0.23 -13.13
C LEU A 113 23.55 0.54 -12.28
N VAL A 114 23.76 -0.20 -11.19
CA VAL A 114 24.91 -0.02 -10.28
C VAL A 114 26.05 -0.96 -10.65
N ARG A 115 26.15 -1.35 -11.93
CA ARG A 115 27.26 -2.15 -12.46
C ARG A 115 28.42 -1.27 -12.89
#